data_AF-A0A540VIC0-F1
#
_entry.id   AF-A0A540VIC0-F1
#
_cell.length_a   1.000
_cell.length_b   1.000
_cell.length_c   1.000
_cell.angle_alpha   90.00
_cell.angle_beta   90.00
_cell.angle_gamma   90.00
#
_symmetry.space_group_name_H-M   'P 1'
#
loop_
_entity.id
_entity.type
_entity.pdbx_description
1 polymer ?
#
loop_
_entity_poly.entity_id
_entity_poly.type
_entity_poly.pdbx_seq_one_letter_code
_entity_poly.pdbx_strand_id
1 'polypeptide(L)'
;MTTPVLDINELVQQQSQPHVVVNEALRRIEALLVRVLSRSNDGPPSSPDEGDAYIVDDATGDWSDFSVDDIAWYQGGAWSNYTPTEGVRVWVSDEDNVVVWDGSSWTVTGGGVTAEDDGTEVVSNAEAINFGTGLSVADDGDGSVTVDNTVTPADAEDDGTLVVASPTAINYRNNLTV
;
A
#
# COMPACT_ATOMS: atom_id res chain seq x y z
N MET A 1 -21.33 16.81 -24.01
CA MET A 1 -21.55 15.39 -23.69
C MET A 1 -20.20 14.85 -23.27
N THR A 2 -20.15 14.09 -22.18
CA THR A 2 -18.93 13.51 -21.63
C THR A 2 -19.11 12.01 -21.45
N THR A 3 -18.01 11.26 -21.45
CA THR A 3 -18.03 9.83 -21.10
C THR A 3 -18.46 9.67 -19.64
N PRO A 4 -19.27 8.65 -19.28
CA PRO A 4 -19.91 8.56 -17.97
C PRO A 4 -19.00 8.23 -16.78
N VAL A 5 -17.76 7.78 -17.01
CA VAL A 5 -16.83 7.37 -15.93
C VAL A 5 -15.69 8.37 -15.76
N LEU A 6 -15.02 8.71 -16.86
CA LEU A 6 -13.83 9.56 -16.83
C LEU A 6 -14.14 11.02 -17.21
N ASP A 7 -15.41 11.37 -17.43
CA ASP A 7 -15.84 12.71 -17.86
C ASP A 7 -15.02 13.29 -19.04
N ILE A 8 -14.59 12.44 -19.96
CA ILE A 8 -13.88 12.84 -21.17
C ILE A 8 -14.87 13.46 -22.14
N ASN A 9 -14.56 14.64 -22.66
CA ASN A 9 -15.39 15.32 -23.66
C ASN A 9 -15.55 14.47 -24.92
N GLU A 10 -16.80 14.21 -25.32
CA GLU A 10 -17.09 13.45 -26.54
C GLU A 10 -17.00 14.34 -27.79
N LEU A 11 -16.54 13.76 -28.89
CA LEU A 11 -16.61 14.39 -30.20
C LEU A 11 -18.07 14.42 -30.66
N VAL A 12 -18.59 15.63 -30.89
CA VAL A 12 -19.98 15.84 -31.34
C VAL A 12 -20.05 16.41 -32.75
N GLN A 13 -21.19 16.20 -33.43
CA GLN A 13 -21.40 16.70 -34.78
C GLN A 13 -21.41 18.25 -34.80
N GLN A 14 -20.82 18.84 -35.84
CA GLN A 14 -20.73 20.30 -36.04
C GLN A 14 -20.02 21.07 -34.92
N GLN A 15 -19.11 20.41 -34.19
CA GLN A 15 -18.26 21.08 -33.21
C GLN A 15 -17.29 22.04 -33.91
N SER A 16 -17.19 23.27 -33.39
CA SER A 16 -16.14 24.20 -33.82
C SER A 16 -14.80 23.75 -33.23
N GLN A 17 -13.76 23.67 -34.07
CA GLN A 17 -12.40 23.23 -33.71
C GLN A 17 -12.35 21.86 -32.97
N PRO A 18 -12.85 20.76 -33.58
CA PRO A 18 -12.90 19.45 -32.92
C PRO A 18 -11.53 18.91 -32.50
N HIS A 19 -10.47 19.32 -33.20
CA HIS A 19 -9.09 18.92 -32.87
C HIS A 19 -8.63 19.43 -31.50
N VAL A 20 -9.15 20.57 -31.00
CA VAL A 20 -8.80 21.07 -29.66
C VAL A 20 -9.34 20.12 -28.60
N VAL A 21 -10.62 19.77 -28.71
CA VAL A 21 -11.30 18.85 -27.77
C VAL A 21 -10.70 17.45 -27.84
N VAL A 22 -10.41 16.94 -29.04
CA VAL A 22 -9.77 15.63 -29.21
C VAL A 22 -8.36 15.62 -28.62
N ASN A 23 -7.56 16.67 -28.84
CA ASN A 23 -6.22 16.73 -28.27
C ASN A 23 -6.24 16.80 -26.74
N GLU A 24 -7.16 17.56 -26.15
CA GLU A 24 -7.38 17.59 -24.70
C GLU A 24 -7.75 16.21 -24.15
N ALA A 25 -8.67 15.50 -24.81
CA ALA A 25 -9.04 14.14 -24.43
C ALA A 25 -7.86 13.15 -24.51
N LEU A 26 -7.05 13.22 -25.57
CA LEU A 26 -5.87 12.36 -25.74
C LEU A 26 -4.82 12.58 -24.65
N ARG A 27 -4.59 13.84 -24.28
CA ARG A 27 -3.67 14.21 -23.21
C ARG A 27 -4.09 13.69 -21.85
N ARG A 28 -5.39 13.80 -21.54
CA ARG A 28 -5.96 13.23 -20.32
C ARG A 28 -5.83 11.71 -20.29
N ILE A 29 -6.07 11.05 -21.42
CA ILE A 29 -5.89 9.59 -21.55
C ILE A 29 -4.42 9.21 -21.34
N GLU A 30 -3.48 9.97 -21.91
CA GLU A 30 -2.04 9.74 -21.74
C GLU A 30 -1.63 9.84 -20.26
N ALA A 31 -2.04 10.91 -19.56
CA ALA A 31 -1.77 11.08 -18.14
C ALA A 31 -2.31 9.91 -17.29
N LEU A 32 -3.49 9.37 -17.64
CA LEU A 32 -4.10 8.23 -16.93
C LEU A 32 -3.43 6.89 -17.23
N LEU A 33 -2.79 6.72 -18.39
CA LEU A 33 -2.26 5.44 -18.82
C LEU A 33 -0.76 5.27 -18.59
N VAL A 34 0.04 6.34 -18.64
CA VAL A 34 1.48 6.21 -18.86
C VAL A 34 2.27 5.97 -17.57
N ARG A 35 2.08 6.80 -16.53
CA ARG A 35 2.64 6.66 -15.17
C ARG A 35 2.51 7.99 -14.41
N VAL A 36 2.56 7.93 -13.09
CA VAL A 36 2.97 9.06 -12.25
C VAL A 36 4.40 8.86 -11.77
N LEU A 37 5.11 9.95 -11.52
CA LEU A 37 6.48 9.95 -11.05
C LEU A 37 6.55 9.63 -9.56
N SER A 38 5.64 10.19 -8.77
CA SER A 38 5.55 9.96 -7.32
C SER A 38 4.15 10.26 -6.80
N ARG A 39 3.85 9.75 -5.60
CA ARG A 39 2.67 10.08 -4.80
C ARG A 39 2.99 10.58 -3.39
N SER A 40 4.27 10.81 -3.10
CA SER A 40 4.74 11.42 -1.85
C SER A 40 5.55 12.65 -2.21
N ASN A 41 4.93 13.82 -2.16
CA ASN A 41 5.50 15.07 -2.67
C ASN A 41 5.10 16.27 -1.82
N ASP A 42 6.04 17.19 -1.61
CA ASP A 42 5.83 18.44 -0.89
C ASP A 42 5.31 19.55 -1.83
N GLY A 43 4.36 19.21 -2.71
CA GLY A 43 3.78 20.10 -3.71
C GLY A 43 4.45 20.03 -5.09
N PRO A 44 4.06 20.91 -6.03
CA PRO A 44 4.54 20.88 -7.41
C PRO A 44 6.05 21.13 -7.50
N PRO A 45 6.78 20.39 -8.35
CA PRO A 45 8.15 20.73 -8.70
C PRO A 45 8.27 22.17 -9.22
N SER A 46 9.35 22.85 -8.87
CA SER A 46 9.60 24.24 -9.31
C SER A 46 10.01 24.37 -10.79
N SER A 47 10.35 23.25 -11.44
CA SER A 47 10.71 23.16 -12.85
C SER A 47 10.24 21.82 -13.42
N PRO A 48 8.93 21.65 -13.63
CA PRO A 48 8.38 20.42 -14.19
C PRO A 48 8.66 20.32 -15.69
N ASP A 49 8.85 19.10 -16.16
CA ASP A 49 8.95 18.78 -17.58
C ASP A 49 7.56 18.47 -18.16
N GLU A 50 7.41 18.69 -19.48
CA GLU A 50 6.17 18.37 -20.18
C GLU A 50 5.86 16.87 -20.09
N GLY A 51 4.67 16.55 -19.59
CA GLY A 51 4.22 15.17 -19.37
C GLY A 51 4.52 14.62 -17.98
N ASP A 52 5.16 15.39 -17.10
CA ASP A 52 5.28 15.01 -15.69
C ASP A 52 3.91 14.85 -15.05
N ALA A 53 3.72 13.77 -14.30
CA ALA A 53 2.48 13.50 -13.60
C ALA A 53 2.76 13.01 -12.18
N TYR A 54 1.90 13.36 -11.24
CA TYR A 54 2.01 13.07 -9.82
C TYR A 54 0.64 12.74 -9.25
N ILE A 55 0.59 11.94 -8.18
CA ILE A 55 -0.56 11.94 -7.28
C ILE A 55 -0.30 13.01 -6.23
N VAL A 56 -1.23 13.94 -6.04
CA VAL A 56 -1.07 15.09 -5.14
C VAL A 56 -1.10 14.63 -3.68
N ASP A 57 -0.01 14.84 -2.96
CA ASP A 57 0.09 14.60 -1.51
C ASP A 57 -0.05 15.92 -0.72
N ASP A 58 0.63 16.97 -1.20
CA ASP A 58 0.50 18.34 -0.67
C ASP A 58 -0.07 19.31 -1.71
N ALA A 59 -1.28 19.81 -1.46
CA ALA A 59 -2.00 20.75 -2.34
C ALA A 59 -1.53 22.20 -2.12
N THR A 60 -0.31 22.52 -2.54
CA THR A 60 0.31 23.84 -2.40
C THR A 60 0.80 24.42 -3.73
N GLY A 61 1.20 25.70 -3.74
CA GLY A 61 1.71 26.37 -4.94
C GLY A 61 0.70 26.34 -6.09
N ASP A 62 1.13 25.88 -7.27
CA ASP A 62 0.26 25.73 -8.44
C ASP A 62 -0.84 24.65 -8.26
N TRP A 63 -0.74 23.81 -7.24
CA TRP A 63 -1.74 22.80 -6.89
C TRP A 63 -2.68 23.26 -5.77
N SER A 64 -2.68 24.53 -5.37
CA SER A 64 -3.49 25.02 -4.24
C SER A 64 -5.00 24.86 -4.42
N ASP A 65 -5.47 24.77 -5.67
CA ASP A 65 -6.88 24.54 -6.01
C ASP A 65 -7.19 23.06 -6.31
N PHE A 66 -6.20 22.16 -6.17
CA PHE A 66 -6.36 20.72 -6.35
C PHE A 66 -6.66 20.04 -5.00
N SER A 67 -7.12 18.80 -5.05
CA SER A 67 -7.33 17.99 -3.85
C SER A 67 -6.19 17.00 -3.65
N VAL A 68 -5.93 16.65 -2.38
CA VAL A 68 -5.11 15.48 -2.06
C VAL A 68 -5.71 14.25 -2.77
N ASP A 69 -4.84 13.36 -3.24
CA ASP A 69 -5.13 12.17 -4.05
C ASP A 69 -5.53 12.44 -5.52
N ASP A 70 -5.67 13.69 -5.96
CA ASP A 70 -5.85 14.00 -7.38
C ASP A 70 -4.61 13.56 -8.20
N ILE A 71 -4.83 13.18 -9.45
CA ILE A 71 -3.74 13.01 -10.42
C ILE A 71 -3.48 14.38 -11.05
N ALA A 72 -2.31 14.96 -10.80
CA ALA A 72 -1.83 16.17 -11.44
C ALA A 72 -0.92 15.83 -12.62
N TRP A 73 -1.05 16.52 -13.75
CA TRP A 73 -0.09 16.43 -14.86
C TRP A 73 0.27 17.80 -15.43
N TYR A 74 1.51 17.95 -15.87
CA TYR A 74 2.04 19.19 -16.41
C TYR A 74 2.01 19.17 -17.94
N GLN A 75 1.32 20.13 -18.54
CA GLN A 75 1.31 20.27 -19.98
C GLN A 75 0.99 21.69 -20.46
N GLY A 76 1.65 22.09 -21.55
CA GLY A 76 1.42 23.40 -22.16
C GLY A 76 1.77 24.54 -21.22
N GLY A 77 2.74 24.31 -20.33
CA GLY A 77 3.17 25.27 -19.32
C GLY A 77 2.27 25.39 -18.09
N ALA A 78 1.28 24.52 -17.91
CA ALA A 78 0.36 24.57 -16.77
C ALA A 78 0.04 23.18 -16.20
N TRP A 79 -0.32 23.14 -14.92
CA TRP A 79 -0.84 21.94 -14.28
C TRP A 79 -2.32 21.78 -14.55
N SER A 80 -2.76 20.53 -14.72
CA SER A 80 -4.15 20.12 -14.73
C SER A 80 -4.34 18.97 -13.74
N ASN A 81 -5.54 18.81 -13.20
CA ASN A 81 -5.85 17.76 -12.24
C ASN A 81 -7.02 16.87 -12.69
N TYR A 82 -7.06 15.68 -12.13
CA TYR A 82 -8.18 14.75 -12.24
C TYR A 82 -8.40 14.04 -10.91
N THR A 83 -9.60 14.18 -10.35
CA THR A 83 -10.03 13.42 -9.19
C THR A 83 -10.35 11.98 -9.59
N PRO A 84 -9.67 10.97 -9.00
CA PRO A 84 -9.83 9.58 -9.41
C PRO A 84 -11.22 9.03 -9.05
N THR A 85 -11.78 8.23 -9.96
CA THR A 85 -12.93 7.37 -9.67
C THR A 85 -12.46 5.98 -9.24
N GLU A 86 -13.26 5.27 -8.42
CA GLU A 86 -12.92 3.91 -7.96
C GLU A 86 -12.52 3.00 -9.14
N GLY A 87 -11.42 2.26 -8.96
CA GLY A 87 -10.87 1.33 -9.95
C GLY A 87 -9.87 1.93 -10.95
N VAL A 88 -9.59 3.24 -10.89
CA VAL A 88 -8.46 3.85 -11.62
C VAL A 88 -7.15 3.22 -11.14
N ARG A 89 -6.25 2.91 -12.07
CA ARG A 89 -4.96 2.26 -11.78
C ARG A 89 -3.84 3.05 -12.42
N VAL A 90 -2.77 3.26 -11.69
CA VAL A 90 -1.63 4.07 -12.14
C VAL A 90 -0.33 3.39 -11.73
N TRP A 91 0.65 3.40 -12.61
CA TRP A 91 2.01 3.01 -12.29
C TRP A 91 2.74 4.17 -11.58
N VAL A 92 3.30 3.92 -10.41
CA VAL A 92 4.08 4.89 -9.62
C VAL A 92 5.57 4.58 -9.83
N SER A 93 6.28 5.51 -10.46
CA SER A 93 7.62 5.25 -11.03
C SER A 93 8.72 5.09 -9.98
N ASP A 94 8.67 5.87 -8.90
CA ASP A 94 9.65 5.80 -7.80
C ASP A 94 9.40 4.61 -6.86
N GLU A 95 8.17 4.10 -6.81
CA GLU A 95 7.79 2.91 -6.05
C GLU A 95 7.89 1.59 -6.84
N ASP A 96 8.08 1.64 -8.17
CA ASP A 96 8.08 0.47 -9.07
C ASP A 96 6.82 -0.41 -8.92
N ASN A 97 5.66 0.22 -8.69
CA ASN A 97 4.42 -0.47 -8.34
C ASN A 97 3.18 0.12 -9.02
N VAL A 98 2.14 -0.71 -9.20
CA VAL A 98 0.81 -0.24 -9.60
C VAL A 98 0.01 0.09 -8.33
N VAL A 99 -0.59 1.27 -8.30
CA VAL A 99 -1.57 1.65 -7.28
C VAL A 99 -2.96 1.75 -7.88
N VAL A 100 -3.98 1.51 -7.07
CA VAL A 100 -5.39 1.51 -7.45
C VAL A 100 -6.19 2.34 -6.46
N TRP A 101 -7.04 3.21 -6.99
CA TRP A 101 -7.96 3.99 -6.18
C TRP A 101 -9.12 3.10 -5.75
N ASP A 102 -9.26 2.87 -4.44
CA ASP A 102 -10.32 2.03 -3.85
C ASP A 102 -11.63 2.79 -3.59
N GLY A 103 -11.70 4.05 -4.00
CA GLY A 103 -12.80 4.97 -3.72
C GLY A 103 -12.54 5.92 -2.55
N SER A 104 -11.47 5.68 -1.78
CA SER A 104 -11.07 6.50 -0.62
C SER A 104 -9.56 6.71 -0.49
N SER A 105 -8.74 5.80 -1.01
CA SER A 105 -7.28 5.86 -0.93
C SER A 105 -6.60 5.14 -2.10
N TRP A 106 -5.34 5.52 -2.37
CA TRP A 106 -4.47 4.81 -3.32
C TRP A 106 -3.81 3.59 -2.66
N THR A 107 -4.20 2.39 -3.07
CA THR A 107 -3.69 1.13 -2.53
C THR A 107 -2.77 0.43 -3.52
N VAL A 108 -1.66 -0.15 -3.05
CA VAL A 108 -0.75 -0.90 -3.92
C VAL A 108 -1.43 -2.19 -4.38
N THR A 109 -1.41 -2.47 -5.67
CA THR A 109 -1.90 -3.72 -6.27
C THR A 109 -0.72 -4.63 -6.58
N GLY A 110 -0.70 -5.80 -5.93
CA GLY A 110 0.36 -6.79 -6.11
C GLY A 110 1.49 -6.76 -5.08
N GLY A 111 1.34 -5.98 -4.00
CA GLY A 111 2.24 -6.01 -2.84
C GLY A 111 1.57 -6.68 -1.65
N GLY A 112 1.65 -8.01 -1.58
CA GLY A 112 1.41 -8.68 -0.29
C GLY A 112 2.64 -8.55 0.61
N VAL A 113 2.46 -8.78 1.90
CA VAL A 113 3.59 -8.98 2.82
C VAL A 113 4.37 -10.20 2.32
N THR A 114 5.66 -10.05 2.00
CA THR A 114 6.51 -11.24 1.77
C THR A 114 6.76 -11.90 3.12
N ALA A 115 6.23 -13.11 3.29
CA ALA A 115 6.69 -14.00 4.35
C ALA A 115 7.93 -14.71 3.83
N GLU A 116 9.11 -14.32 4.31
CA GLU A 116 10.38 -14.90 3.89
C GLU A 116 11.00 -15.72 5.03
N ASP A 117 11.62 -16.85 4.69
CA ASP A 117 12.47 -17.66 5.56
C ASP A 117 13.86 -17.77 4.91
N ASP A 118 14.89 -17.24 5.56
CA ASP A 118 16.28 -17.19 5.07
C ASP A 118 16.43 -16.73 3.60
N GLY A 119 15.70 -15.66 3.24
CA GLY A 119 15.70 -15.08 1.88
C GLY A 119 14.95 -15.90 0.82
N THR A 120 14.20 -16.92 1.23
CA THR A 120 13.29 -17.67 0.36
C THR A 120 11.85 -17.25 0.64
N GLU A 121 11.13 -16.83 -0.40
CA GLU A 121 9.71 -16.50 -0.31
C GLU A 121 8.90 -17.75 0.06
N VAL A 122 8.25 -17.73 1.24
CA VAL A 122 7.42 -18.83 1.76
C VAL A 122 5.98 -18.69 1.26
N VAL A 123 5.47 -17.45 1.11
CA VAL A 123 4.15 -17.16 0.53
C VAL A 123 4.19 -15.82 -0.22
N SER A 124 3.76 -15.83 -1.48
CA SER A 124 3.56 -14.62 -2.29
C SER A 124 2.15 -14.04 -2.09
N ASN A 125 2.02 -12.71 -2.04
CA ASN A 125 0.74 -12.00 -2.05
C ASN A 125 -0.19 -12.26 -0.85
N ALA A 126 0.35 -12.37 0.38
CA ALA A 126 -0.49 -12.49 1.57
C ALA A 126 -1.22 -11.16 1.90
N GLU A 127 -2.56 -11.17 1.95
CA GLU A 127 -3.39 -10.01 2.36
C GLU A 127 -3.30 -9.74 3.89
N ALA A 128 -3.05 -10.77 4.70
CA ALA A 128 -2.74 -10.67 6.13
C ALA A 128 -2.07 -11.94 6.67
N ILE A 129 -1.11 -11.80 7.59
CA ILE A 129 -0.57 -12.89 8.42
C ILE A 129 -1.18 -12.73 9.83
N ASN A 130 -2.28 -13.42 10.10
CA ASN A 130 -3.00 -13.29 11.36
C ASN A 130 -2.52 -14.34 12.38
N PHE A 131 -1.68 -13.89 13.32
CA PHE A 131 -1.38 -14.64 14.54
C PHE A 131 -2.53 -14.35 15.52
N GLY A 132 -3.54 -15.22 15.58
CA GLY A 132 -4.80 -14.99 16.34
C GLY A 132 -4.60 -14.52 17.79
N THR A 133 -5.69 -14.08 18.45
CA THR A 133 -5.63 -13.53 19.81
C THR A 133 -4.91 -14.48 20.78
N GLY A 134 -3.80 -14.02 21.36
CA GLY A 134 -2.97 -14.80 22.29
C GLY A 134 -1.57 -15.17 21.77
N LEU A 135 -1.23 -14.83 20.52
CA LEU A 135 0.12 -14.97 19.98
C LEU A 135 0.84 -13.61 20.00
N SER A 136 1.89 -13.50 20.82
CA SER A 136 2.82 -12.36 20.77
C SER A 136 4.12 -12.78 20.09
N VAL A 137 4.47 -12.11 19.01
CA VAL A 137 5.80 -12.21 18.39
C VAL A 137 6.62 -11.05 18.93
N ALA A 138 7.61 -11.36 19.76
CA ALA A 138 8.59 -10.39 20.26
C ALA A 138 9.97 -10.85 19.81
N ASP A 139 10.71 -9.96 19.14
CA ASP A 139 12.14 -10.13 18.90
C ASP A 139 12.86 -9.95 20.24
N ASP A 140 13.48 -11.01 20.76
CA ASP A 140 14.26 -10.97 22.00
C ASP A 140 15.70 -10.46 21.78
N GLY A 141 16.02 -10.07 20.54
CA GLY A 141 17.32 -9.54 20.14
C GLY A 141 18.33 -10.62 19.75
N ASP A 142 17.92 -11.89 19.65
CA ASP A 142 18.78 -12.99 19.21
C ASP A 142 18.72 -13.28 17.69
N GLY A 143 17.82 -12.60 16.97
CA GLY A 143 17.65 -12.75 15.52
C GLY A 143 16.78 -13.95 15.12
N SER A 144 16.09 -14.59 16.06
CA SER A 144 15.09 -15.61 15.81
C SER A 144 13.73 -15.23 16.41
N VAL A 145 12.65 -15.57 15.70
CA VAL A 145 11.30 -15.53 16.25
C VAL A 145 10.98 -16.91 16.81
N THR A 146 11.02 -17.06 18.13
CA THR A 146 10.54 -18.28 18.78
C THR A 146 9.02 -18.19 18.97
N VAL A 147 8.25 -19.07 18.32
CA VAL A 147 6.85 -19.32 18.72
C VAL A 147 6.92 -20.19 19.96
N ASP A 148 7.17 -19.53 21.09
CA ASP A 148 7.42 -20.21 22.33
C ASP A 148 6.10 -20.49 23.07
N ASN A 149 5.74 -21.77 23.16
CA ASN A 149 4.78 -22.24 24.17
C ASN A 149 5.54 -22.72 25.42
N THR A 150 6.64 -22.07 25.80
CA THR A 150 7.33 -22.33 27.06
C THR A 150 7.03 -21.23 28.06
N VAL A 151 6.09 -21.53 28.95
CA VAL A 151 5.99 -20.83 30.22
C VAL A 151 7.31 -21.08 30.95
N THR A 152 8.09 -20.04 31.21
CA THR A 152 9.24 -20.12 32.11
C THR A 152 9.06 -19.23 33.36
N PRO A 153 9.34 -19.77 34.57
CA PRO A 153 9.80 -21.14 34.80
C PRO A 153 8.64 -22.12 34.62
N ALA A 154 8.93 -23.28 34.02
CA ALA A 154 7.92 -24.31 33.80
C ALA A 154 7.36 -24.78 35.14
N ASP A 155 6.08 -24.53 35.34
CA ASP A 155 5.34 -25.01 36.49
C ASP A 155 5.23 -26.53 36.42
N ALA A 156 5.31 -27.20 37.57
CA ALA A 156 5.07 -28.63 37.64
C ALA A 156 3.57 -28.84 37.85
N GLU A 157 2.93 -29.54 36.91
CA GLU A 157 1.52 -29.89 36.95
C GLU A 157 1.35 -31.40 37.01
N ASP A 158 0.33 -31.85 37.73
CA ASP A 158 -0.15 -33.23 37.75
C ASP A 158 -1.62 -33.22 37.35
N ASP A 159 -1.94 -33.92 36.26
CA ASP A 159 -3.28 -33.96 35.64
C ASP A 159 -3.94 -32.58 35.47
N GLY A 160 -3.15 -31.59 35.03
CA GLY A 160 -3.59 -30.21 34.79
C GLY A 160 -3.88 -29.39 36.06
N THR A 161 -3.52 -29.90 37.24
CA THR A 161 -3.56 -29.12 38.48
C THR A 161 -2.17 -28.62 38.83
N LEU A 162 -2.04 -27.31 39.04
CA LEU A 162 -0.78 -26.69 39.44
C LEU A 162 -0.30 -27.27 40.78
N VAL A 163 0.82 -27.99 40.74
CA VAL A 163 1.41 -28.62 41.93
C VAL A 163 2.41 -27.67 42.59
N VAL A 164 3.27 -27.02 41.78
CA VAL A 164 4.24 -26.02 42.26
C VAL A 164 4.49 -24.96 41.19
N ALA A 165 4.44 -23.69 41.59
CA ALA A 165 4.79 -22.56 40.74
C ALA A 165 6.29 -22.19 40.84
N SER A 166 6.93 -21.96 39.70
CA SER A 166 8.30 -21.43 39.60
C SER A 166 9.39 -22.17 40.42
N PRO A 167 9.47 -23.52 40.38
CA PRO A 167 10.43 -24.27 41.18
C PRO A 167 11.87 -24.08 40.69
N THR A 168 12.82 -23.88 41.61
CA THR A 168 14.25 -23.79 41.29
C THR A 168 14.95 -25.16 41.23
N ALA A 169 14.35 -26.21 41.77
CA ALA A 169 14.74 -27.61 41.58
C ALA A 169 13.60 -28.55 41.97
N ILE A 170 13.37 -29.62 41.19
CA ILE A 170 12.44 -30.71 41.52
C ILE A 170 13.23 -32.01 41.62
N ASN A 171 13.22 -32.63 42.80
CA ASN A 171 13.92 -33.88 43.07
C ASN A 171 12.93 -35.00 43.42
N TYR A 172 12.82 -36.00 42.55
CA TYR A 172 12.03 -37.20 42.84
C TYR A 172 12.91 -38.22 43.58
N ARG A 173 12.48 -38.69 44.76
CA ARG A 173 13.18 -39.79 45.46
C ARG A 173 12.80 -41.12 44.82
N ASN A 174 13.74 -41.74 44.09
CA ASN A 174 13.89 -43.18 43.74
C ASN A 174 12.67 -44.07 43.43
N ASN A 175 11.46 -43.55 43.22
CA ASN A 175 10.25 -44.36 42.98
C ASN A 175 9.55 -44.01 41.66
N LEU A 176 10.29 -43.58 40.64
CA LEU A 176 9.76 -43.59 39.27
C LEU A 176 9.74 -45.06 38.80
N THR A 177 8.56 -45.66 38.73
CA THR A 177 8.37 -46.92 38.02
C THR A 177 7.87 -46.57 36.62
N VAL A 178 8.64 -46.98 35.61
CA VAL A 178 8.33 -46.81 34.17
C VAL A 178 7.10 -47.62 33.81
#